data_AF-A0A929JBI2-F1
#
_entry.id   AF-A0A929JBI2-F1
#
_cell.length_a   1.000
_cell.length_b   1.000
_cell.length_c   1.000
_cell.angle_alpha   90.00
_cell.angle_beta   90.00
_cell.angle_gamma   90.00
#
_symmetry.space_group_name_H-M   'P 1'
#
loop_
_entity.id
_entity.type
_entity.pdbx_description
1 polymer ?
#
loop_
_entity_poly.entity_id
_entity_poly.type
_entity_poly.pdbx_seq_one_letter_code
_entity_poly.pdbx_strand_id
1 'polypeptide(L)'
;VTRKHVWAGSRYDVIAKDTEGTGKPGQRRDVATCESCHSTSPHPGTSLTSIKLNNHVDRVACQTCHIPTIARGGVATKTDWDWRTAGKTKDGEGYKEKNYTQGNGEHRATYKSIKGNFKYGENLVPHYGWFDGQMIYTTIDTKFDPASGPIDVNRYTGSAHDENSRIWPFKQMHTFQPYDKGNNTLVYMHLWGDDKDAYWGNYDFGRAIKAGMKKNNLPYSGEYDFVETYSYWPITHMVAPKEDALSCDECHAREGRLKDLEGFYLPGRGAGYGIGRWLDIIGLLVVAGTLFGVLGHGLIRFVLNRARK
;
A
#
# COMPACT_ATOMS: atom_id res chain seq x y z
N VAL A 1 25.69 15.05 7.12
CA VAL A 1 25.30 13.98 6.17
C VAL A 1 24.98 12.74 6.97
N THR A 2 23.72 12.31 7.02
CA THR A 2 23.32 11.12 7.79
C THR A 2 23.88 9.87 7.09
N ARG A 3 24.66 9.06 7.80
CA ARG A 3 25.39 7.91 7.20
C ARG A 3 24.51 6.68 6.92
N LYS A 4 23.19 6.77 7.12
CA LYS A 4 22.26 5.62 7.09
C LYS A 4 20.89 5.91 6.46
N HIS A 5 20.71 7.02 5.71
CA HIS A 5 19.38 7.46 5.22
C HIS A 5 18.30 7.59 6.31
N VAL A 6 18.72 7.74 7.58
CA VAL A 6 17.83 8.04 8.70
C VAL A 6 17.46 9.52 8.58
N TRP A 7 16.30 9.78 8.00
CA TRP A 7 15.71 11.11 7.89
C TRP A 7 14.20 11.01 8.18
N ALA A 8 13.62 12.09 8.70
CA ALA A 8 12.20 12.14 9.04
C ALA A 8 11.30 11.94 7.82
N GLY A 9 10.45 10.90 7.82
CA GLY A 9 9.60 10.58 6.67
C GLY A 9 10.35 9.86 5.56
N SER A 10 11.44 9.15 5.91
CA SER A 10 12.13 8.25 5.00
C SER A 10 11.18 7.19 4.46
N ARG A 11 11.24 6.96 3.15
CA ARG A 11 10.49 5.86 2.50
C ARG A 11 11.08 4.48 2.78
N TYR A 12 12.26 4.42 3.38
CA TYR A 12 13.01 3.20 3.68
C TYR A 12 12.83 2.75 5.13
N ASP A 13 12.71 3.72 6.04
CA ASP A 13 12.57 3.51 7.48
C ASP A 13 11.44 4.45 7.97
N VAL A 14 10.21 3.98 7.81
CA VAL A 14 8.99 4.74 8.08
C VAL A 14 8.57 4.46 9.52
N ILE A 15 8.21 5.50 10.27
CA ILE A 15 7.56 5.30 11.57
C ILE A 15 6.10 4.91 11.31
N ALA A 16 5.81 3.61 11.36
CA ALA A 16 4.45 3.10 11.16
C ALA A 16 3.49 3.50 12.28
N LYS A 17 4.03 3.64 13.50
CA LYS A 17 3.30 4.00 14.73
C LYS A 17 4.14 4.93 15.60
N ASP A 18 3.74 6.19 15.68
CA ASP A 18 4.38 7.18 16.53
C ASP A 18 3.58 7.35 17.83
N THR A 19 4.13 6.84 18.92
CA THR A 19 3.55 6.93 20.27
C THR A 19 4.07 8.11 21.09
N GLU A 20 5.10 8.82 20.61
CA GLU A 20 5.66 9.99 21.30
C GLU A 20 4.77 11.22 21.08
N GLY A 21 4.09 11.29 19.93
CA GLY A 21 3.14 12.34 19.61
C GLY A 21 3.81 13.69 19.43
N THR A 22 3.14 14.79 19.82
CA THR A 22 3.59 16.15 19.51
C THR A 22 4.93 16.59 20.14
N GLY A 23 5.51 15.75 21.00
CA GLY A 23 6.69 16.07 21.78
C GLY A 23 6.47 17.23 22.75
N LYS A 24 7.55 17.69 23.39
CA LYS A 24 7.58 18.87 24.26
C LYS A 24 7.97 20.13 23.46
N PRO A 25 7.52 21.33 23.87
CA PRO A 25 8.00 22.59 23.29
C PRO A 25 9.53 22.66 23.31
N GLY A 26 10.16 22.83 22.15
CA GLY A 26 11.61 22.94 22.01
C GLY A 26 12.36 21.63 21.70
N GLN A 27 11.69 20.48 21.59
CA GLN A 27 12.31 19.26 21.05
C GLN A 27 12.62 19.39 19.55
N ARG A 28 13.64 18.66 19.07
CA ARG A 28 14.02 18.65 17.65
C ARG A 28 12.84 18.20 16.80
N ARG A 29 12.49 19.02 15.81
CA ARG A 29 11.40 18.79 14.85
C ARG A 29 11.85 17.92 13.69
N ASP A 30 12.44 16.76 13.98
CA ASP A 30 12.68 15.72 12.98
C ASP A 30 11.34 14.97 12.72
N VAL A 31 10.24 15.73 12.62
CA VAL A 31 8.85 15.30 12.71
C VAL A 31 8.25 15.16 11.31
N ALA A 32 7.84 13.94 10.96
CA ALA A 32 7.19 13.65 9.68
C ALA A 32 6.11 12.56 9.82
N THR A 33 5.45 12.52 10.98
CA THR A 33 4.32 11.63 11.30
C THR A 33 3.08 12.47 11.56
N CYS A 34 1.90 11.87 11.46
CA CYS A 34 0.66 12.59 11.76
C CYS A 34 0.59 12.95 13.25
N GLU A 35 1.00 12.03 14.11
CA GLU A 35 0.90 12.12 15.57
C GLU A 35 1.82 13.19 16.15
N SER A 36 2.94 13.48 15.50
CA SER A 36 3.84 14.58 15.86
C SER A 36 3.22 15.98 15.81
N CYS A 37 2.06 16.13 15.18
CA CYS A 37 1.28 17.37 15.16
C CYS A 37 -0.14 17.18 15.69
N HIS A 38 -0.71 15.98 15.56
CA HIS A 38 -2.13 15.71 15.81
C HIS A 38 -2.41 14.79 17.01
N SER A 39 -1.37 14.29 17.70
CA SER A 39 -1.45 13.28 18.76
C SER A 39 -2.02 11.93 18.30
N THR A 40 -2.10 10.96 19.21
CA THR A 40 -2.73 9.65 19.00
C THR A 40 -4.25 9.66 19.23
N SER A 41 -4.84 10.80 19.61
CA SER A 41 -6.29 10.94 19.82
C SER A 41 -6.83 12.23 19.17
N PRO A 42 -6.71 12.36 17.83
CA PRO A 42 -7.04 13.60 17.12
C PRO A 42 -8.54 13.89 16.99
N HIS A 43 -9.42 12.91 17.24
CA HIS A 43 -10.86 13.08 17.07
C HIS A 43 -11.49 13.61 18.35
N PRO A 44 -11.93 14.90 18.39
CA PRO A 44 -12.38 15.53 19.62
C PRO A 44 -13.78 15.08 20.04
N GLY A 45 -14.08 15.29 21.32
CA GLY A 45 -15.40 15.07 21.90
C GLY A 45 -15.59 13.70 22.57
N THR A 46 -16.73 13.55 23.24
CA THR A 46 -17.10 12.37 24.04
C THR A 46 -18.10 11.47 23.31
N SER A 47 -18.34 11.72 22.03
CA SER A 47 -19.23 10.89 21.22
C SER A 47 -18.65 9.48 21.08
N LEU A 48 -19.52 8.47 20.97
CA LEU A 48 -19.10 7.10 20.75
C LEU A 48 -18.25 6.95 19.49
N THR A 49 -18.59 7.71 18.44
CA THR A 49 -17.83 7.78 17.18
C THR A 49 -16.42 8.31 17.41
N SER A 50 -16.26 9.45 18.09
CA SER A 50 -14.93 10.03 18.39
C SER A 50 -14.05 9.05 19.18
N ILE A 51 -14.63 8.41 20.20
CA ILE A 51 -13.94 7.40 21.01
C ILE A 51 -13.51 6.21 20.14
N LYS A 52 -14.40 5.71 19.28
CA LYS A 52 -14.08 4.58 18.41
C LYS A 52 -13.03 4.94 17.36
N LEU A 53 -13.10 6.11 16.74
CA LEU A 53 -12.07 6.57 15.79
C LEU A 53 -10.69 6.67 16.44
N ASN A 54 -10.60 7.20 17.67
CA ASN A 54 -9.33 7.24 18.41
C ASN A 54 -8.81 5.82 18.73
N ASN A 55 -9.68 4.86 19.08
CA ASN A 55 -9.25 3.47 19.27
C ASN A 55 -8.74 2.81 17.97
N HIS A 56 -9.22 3.21 16.79
CA HIS A 56 -8.73 2.65 15.52
C HIS A 56 -7.26 3.01 15.28
N VAL A 57 -6.78 4.14 15.82
CA VAL A 57 -5.38 4.57 15.69
C VAL A 57 -4.41 3.52 16.27
N ASP A 58 -4.87 2.59 17.11
CA ASP A 58 -4.02 1.49 17.57
C ASP A 58 -3.59 0.52 16.46
N ARG A 59 -4.45 0.34 15.44
CA ARG A 59 -4.30 -0.68 14.40
C ARG A 59 -4.42 -0.16 12.97
N VAL A 60 -4.90 1.07 12.77
CA VAL A 60 -5.13 1.70 11.47
C VAL A 60 -4.34 3.00 11.42
N ALA A 61 -3.50 3.14 10.39
CA ALA A 61 -2.72 4.36 10.22
C ALA A 61 -3.61 5.54 9.82
N CYS A 62 -3.24 6.77 10.22
CA CYS A 62 -3.99 7.98 9.86
C CYS A 62 -4.16 8.10 8.33
N GLN A 63 -3.12 7.74 7.59
CA GLN A 63 -3.06 7.72 6.14
C GLN A 63 -4.15 6.83 5.53
N THR A 64 -4.46 5.69 6.14
CA THR A 64 -5.47 4.75 5.66
C THR A 64 -6.85 5.40 5.59
N CYS A 65 -7.25 6.11 6.65
CA CYS A 65 -8.56 6.79 6.68
C CYS A 65 -8.55 8.12 5.90
N HIS A 66 -7.45 8.87 5.96
CA HIS A 66 -7.41 10.22 5.43
C HIS A 66 -6.86 10.34 4.01
N ILE A 67 -6.46 9.25 3.36
CA ILE A 67 -6.04 9.23 1.95
C ILE A 67 -6.90 8.20 1.21
N PRO A 68 -8.20 8.51 0.98
CA PRO A 68 -9.16 7.54 0.43
C PRO A 68 -8.82 7.11 -0.99
N THR A 69 -8.19 8.01 -1.77
CA THR A 69 -7.72 7.72 -3.12
C THR A 69 -6.39 8.42 -3.43
N ILE A 70 -5.61 7.82 -4.31
CA ILE A 70 -4.34 8.35 -4.86
C ILE A 70 -4.53 8.83 -6.30
N ALA A 71 -3.56 9.60 -6.79
CA ALA A 71 -3.60 10.17 -8.15
C ALA A 71 -4.88 11.00 -8.38
N ARG A 72 -5.19 11.87 -7.40
CA ARG A 72 -6.30 12.84 -7.46
C ARG A 72 -5.91 14.06 -8.29
N GLY A 73 -6.92 14.84 -8.71
CA GLY A 73 -6.71 16.13 -9.37
C GLY A 73 -6.51 16.06 -10.88
N GLY A 74 -7.00 14.99 -11.53
CA GLY A 74 -6.94 14.88 -12.99
C GLY A 74 -5.57 14.45 -13.53
N VAL A 75 -4.68 13.92 -12.68
CA VAL A 75 -3.31 13.54 -13.05
C VAL A 75 -3.08 12.05 -12.76
N ALA A 76 -2.99 11.27 -13.83
CA ALA A 76 -2.91 9.83 -13.72
C ALA A 76 -1.53 9.33 -13.31
N THR A 77 -1.51 8.24 -12.55
CA THR A 77 -0.31 7.50 -12.18
C THR A 77 -0.23 6.18 -12.95
N LYS A 78 0.99 5.70 -13.22
CA LYS A 78 1.17 4.37 -13.82
C LYS A 78 0.85 3.29 -12.80
N THR A 79 0.08 2.30 -13.22
CA THR A 79 -0.28 1.11 -12.44
C THR A 79 0.34 -0.15 -13.01
N ASP A 80 0.61 -0.16 -14.32
CA ASP A 80 1.15 -1.29 -15.07
C ASP A 80 2.24 -0.80 -16.02
N TRP A 81 3.34 -1.55 -16.12
CA TRP A 81 4.40 -1.30 -17.09
C TRP A 81 4.92 -2.63 -17.65
N ASP A 82 4.66 -2.87 -18.93
CA ASP A 82 5.08 -4.09 -19.62
C ASP A 82 6.26 -3.83 -20.57
N TRP A 83 7.46 -4.24 -20.17
CA TRP A 83 8.66 -4.16 -21.02
C TRP A 83 8.69 -5.20 -22.14
N ARG A 84 7.91 -6.29 -22.06
CA ARG A 84 7.89 -7.34 -23.10
C ARG A 84 7.51 -6.80 -24.46
N THR A 85 6.70 -5.75 -24.47
CA THR A 85 6.20 -5.14 -25.70
C THR A 85 7.11 -4.05 -26.26
N ALA A 86 8.20 -3.71 -25.58
CA ALA A 86 9.14 -2.68 -26.01
C ALA A 86 9.88 -3.09 -27.29
N GLY A 87 10.44 -2.11 -28.00
CA GLY A 87 11.26 -2.32 -29.19
C GLY A 87 10.52 -2.34 -30.54
N LYS A 88 9.18 -2.22 -30.57
CA LYS A 88 8.47 -2.09 -31.86
C LYS A 88 8.81 -0.74 -32.51
N THR A 89 9.11 -0.74 -33.80
CA THR A 89 9.41 0.45 -34.60
C THR A 89 8.38 0.63 -35.71
N LYS A 90 8.37 1.81 -36.34
CA LYS A 90 7.70 2.09 -37.61
C LYS A 90 8.76 2.62 -38.56
N ASP A 91 8.97 1.93 -39.68
CA ASP A 91 9.98 2.30 -40.68
C ASP A 91 11.41 2.44 -40.09
N GLY A 92 11.76 1.58 -39.13
CA GLY A 92 13.05 1.62 -38.43
C GLY A 92 13.11 2.63 -37.26
N GLU A 93 12.15 3.54 -37.16
CA GLU A 93 12.12 4.59 -36.14
C GLU A 93 11.27 4.22 -34.92
N GLY A 94 11.72 4.68 -33.75
CA GLY A 94 10.97 4.54 -32.50
C GLY A 94 9.73 5.42 -32.49
N TYR A 95 8.63 4.92 -31.93
CA TYR A 95 7.38 5.68 -31.83
C TYR A 95 6.78 5.62 -30.41
N LYS A 96 5.77 6.46 -30.20
CA LYS A 96 4.96 6.49 -28.99
C LYS A 96 3.50 6.63 -29.35
N GLU A 97 2.64 5.99 -28.58
CA GLU A 97 1.18 6.14 -28.69
C GLU A 97 0.67 6.83 -27.45
N LYS A 98 -0.32 7.70 -27.60
CA LYS A 98 -0.89 8.51 -26.52
C LYS A 98 -2.40 8.31 -26.44
N ASN A 99 -2.80 7.10 -26.06
CA ASN A 99 -4.22 6.70 -26.10
C ASN A 99 -4.93 6.89 -24.75
N TYR A 100 -4.29 7.58 -23.79
CA TYR A 100 -4.88 7.89 -22.49
C TYR A 100 -4.99 9.40 -22.31
N THR A 101 -6.22 9.89 -22.17
CA THR A 101 -6.50 11.29 -21.83
C THR A 101 -6.79 11.35 -20.33
N GLN A 102 -6.00 12.16 -19.62
CA GLN A 102 -6.18 12.33 -18.19
C GLN A 102 -7.39 13.21 -17.88
N GLY A 103 -7.84 13.21 -16.62
CA GLY A 103 -8.93 14.09 -16.17
C GLY A 103 -8.65 15.59 -16.36
N ASN A 104 -7.38 16.01 -16.40
CA ASN A 104 -6.99 17.39 -16.71
C ASN A 104 -6.92 17.72 -18.22
N GLY A 105 -7.27 16.77 -19.10
CA GLY A 105 -7.25 16.92 -20.55
C GLY A 105 -5.89 16.64 -21.22
N GLU A 106 -4.81 16.46 -20.46
CA GLU A 106 -3.50 16.14 -21.04
C GLU A 106 -3.38 14.65 -21.41
N HIS A 107 -2.72 14.37 -22.54
CA HIS A 107 -2.51 12.99 -22.98
C HIS A 107 -1.23 12.34 -22.42
N ARG A 108 -1.35 11.10 -21.95
CA ARG A 108 -0.22 10.25 -21.54
C ARG A 108 0.10 9.21 -22.58
N ALA A 109 1.40 8.92 -22.70
CA ALA A 109 1.86 7.87 -23.58
C ALA A 109 1.50 6.50 -22.99
N THR A 110 0.70 5.72 -23.71
CA THR A 110 0.31 4.34 -23.39
C THR A 110 1.29 3.32 -23.94
N TYR A 111 2.09 3.72 -24.94
CA TYR A 111 3.19 2.93 -25.47
C TYR A 111 4.39 3.84 -25.80
N LYS A 112 5.61 3.33 -25.62
CA LYS A 112 6.84 3.90 -26.15
C LYS A 112 7.78 2.77 -26.59
N SER A 113 8.36 2.83 -27.79
CA SER A 113 9.34 1.81 -28.24
C SER A 113 10.47 1.59 -27.24
N ILE A 114 10.92 2.66 -26.59
CA ILE A 114 11.99 2.64 -25.58
C ILE A 114 11.61 2.02 -24.23
N LYS A 115 10.33 1.72 -23.96
CA LYS A 115 9.85 1.32 -22.63
C LYS A 115 8.73 0.27 -22.65
N GLY A 116 8.04 0.06 -23.76
CA GLY A 116 6.89 -0.84 -23.84
C GLY A 116 5.57 -0.16 -23.48
N ASN A 117 4.62 -0.94 -22.97
CA ASN A 117 3.25 -0.52 -22.69
C ASN A 117 3.07 -0.02 -21.26
N PHE A 118 2.09 0.84 -21.07
CA PHE A 118 1.70 1.39 -19.77
C PHE A 118 0.19 1.37 -19.60
N LYS A 119 -0.28 1.03 -18.40
CA LYS A 119 -1.64 1.39 -17.94
C LYS A 119 -1.56 2.46 -16.86
N TYR A 120 -2.60 3.28 -16.85
CA TYR A 120 -2.73 4.41 -15.94
C TYR A 120 -4.06 4.35 -15.20
N GLY A 121 -4.11 5.02 -14.06
CA GLY A 121 -5.34 5.27 -13.34
C GLY A 121 -5.29 6.57 -12.55
N GLU A 122 -6.49 7.05 -12.21
CA GLU A 122 -6.76 8.26 -11.45
C GLU A 122 -7.74 7.91 -10.32
N ASN A 123 -7.70 8.67 -9.23
CA ASN A 123 -8.55 8.46 -8.06
C ASN A 123 -8.60 6.99 -7.60
N LEU A 124 -7.43 6.34 -7.61
CA LEU A 124 -7.31 4.91 -7.33
C LEU A 124 -7.41 4.65 -5.84
N VAL A 125 -8.09 3.57 -5.49
CA VAL A 125 -8.08 3.03 -4.13
C VAL A 125 -6.68 2.50 -3.82
N PRO A 126 -6.06 2.88 -2.70
CA PRO A 126 -4.78 2.31 -2.28
C PRO A 126 -4.89 0.79 -2.06
N HIS A 127 -3.77 0.10 -2.23
CA HIS A 127 -3.61 -1.25 -1.70
C HIS A 127 -3.37 -1.16 -0.19
N TYR A 128 -4.05 -1.97 0.62
CA TYR A 128 -3.89 -1.93 2.08
C TYR A 128 -3.09 -3.14 2.56
N GLY A 129 -2.20 -2.93 3.52
CA GLY A 129 -1.34 -3.97 4.09
C GLY A 129 -0.99 -3.69 5.55
N TRP A 130 -0.74 -4.73 6.33
CA TRP A 130 -0.12 -4.58 7.65
C TRP A 130 1.33 -4.15 7.49
N PHE A 131 1.70 -3.07 8.18
CA PHE A 131 3.01 -2.45 8.07
C PHE A 131 3.61 -2.14 9.43
N ASP A 132 4.80 -2.65 9.69
CA ASP A 132 5.60 -2.44 10.90
C ASP A 132 6.63 -1.29 10.77
N GLY A 133 6.68 -0.65 9.59
CA GLY A 133 7.61 0.44 9.30
C GLY A 133 8.79 0.05 8.41
N GLN A 134 8.99 -1.26 8.17
CA GLN A 134 10.15 -1.77 7.45
C GLN A 134 9.82 -2.19 6.01
N MET A 135 10.65 -1.71 5.09
CA MET A 135 10.62 -2.08 3.68
C MET A 135 11.81 -2.98 3.34
N ILE A 136 11.54 -4.12 2.71
CA ILE A 136 12.56 -5.04 2.20
C ILE A 136 12.69 -4.81 0.69
N TYR A 137 13.93 -4.75 0.20
CA TYR A 137 14.24 -4.52 -1.21
C TYR A 137 14.96 -5.74 -1.78
N THR A 138 14.47 -6.21 -2.92
CA THR A 138 15.17 -7.21 -3.72
C THR A 138 16.39 -6.56 -4.35
N THR A 139 17.55 -7.12 -4.05
CA THR A 139 18.84 -6.65 -4.56
C THR A 139 19.24 -7.41 -5.82
N ILE A 140 20.25 -6.92 -6.54
CA ILE A 140 20.64 -7.50 -7.83
C ILE A 140 21.24 -8.92 -7.71
N ASP A 141 21.75 -9.26 -6.54
CA ASP A 141 22.29 -10.57 -6.16
C ASP A 141 21.22 -11.56 -5.67
N THR A 142 19.98 -11.09 -5.47
CA THR A 142 18.87 -11.95 -5.05
C THR A 142 18.51 -12.92 -6.17
N LYS A 143 18.62 -14.22 -5.87
CA LYS A 143 18.12 -15.30 -6.72
C LYS A 143 16.67 -15.62 -6.41
N PHE A 144 15.90 -15.91 -7.45
CA PHE A 144 14.50 -16.29 -7.33
C PHE A 144 14.16 -17.46 -8.25
N ASP A 145 12.97 -18.01 -8.10
CA ASP A 145 12.41 -18.95 -9.07
C ASP A 145 11.31 -18.23 -9.86
N PRO A 146 11.50 -17.95 -11.17
CA PRO A 146 10.50 -17.28 -11.99
C PRO A 146 9.20 -18.09 -12.15
N ALA A 147 9.21 -19.41 -11.87
CA ALA A 147 8.03 -20.26 -11.90
C ALA A 147 7.20 -20.19 -10.61
N SER A 148 7.78 -19.71 -9.50
CA SER A 148 7.11 -19.60 -8.20
C SER A 148 6.10 -18.44 -8.13
N GLY A 149 6.12 -17.53 -9.12
CA GLY A 149 5.19 -16.42 -9.25
C GLY A 149 5.88 -15.06 -9.30
N PRO A 150 5.11 -13.97 -9.14
CA PRO A 150 5.62 -12.61 -9.19
C PRO A 150 6.62 -12.32 -8.07
N ILE A 151 7.58 -11.45 -8.35
CA ILE A 151 8.63 -11.08 -7.40
C ILE A 151 8.44 -9.64 -6.95
N ASP A 152 8.48 -9.42 -5.65
CA ASP A 152 8.47 -8.06 -5.12
C ASP A 152 9.86 -7.42 -5.30
N VAL A 153 9.96 -6.37 -6.11
CA VAL A 153 11.18 -5.54 -6.18
C VAL A 153 11.41 -4.86 -4.83
N ASN A 154 10.31 -4.45 -4.19
CA ASN A 154 10.28 -4.06 -2.79
C ASN A 154 8.96 -4.48 -2.17
N ARG A 155 8.98 -4.85 -0.89
CA ARG A 155 7.80 -5.24 -0.11
C ARG A 155 7.84 -4.66 1.28
N TYR A 156 6.67 -4.52 1.90
CA TYR A 156 6.55 -4.16 3.32
C TYR A 156 6.49 -5.42 4.20
N THR A 157 6.84 -5.27 5.47
CA THR A 157 6.63 -6.27 6.51
C THR A 157 5.60 -5.80 7.52
N GLY A 158 4.96 -6.74 8.21
CA GLY A 158 3.97 -6.47 9.24
C GLY A 158 2.94 -7.58 9.31
N SER A 159 2.20 -7.65 10.41
CA SER A 159 1.12 -8.62 10.57
C SER A 159 0.05 -8.14 11.53
N ALA A 160 -1.14 -8.76 11.47
CA ALA A 160 -2.21 -8.51 12.44
C ALA A 160 -1.84 -8.85 13.89
N HIS A 161 -0.84 -9.72 14.10
CA HIS A 161 -0.41 -10.16 15.43
C HIS A 161 0.75 -9.34 15.99
N ASP A 162 1.36 -8.49 15.18
CA ASP A 162 2.37 -7.54 15.64
C ASP A 162 1.70 -6.27 16.17
N GLU A 163 2.01 -5.93 17.43
CA GLU A 163 1.45 -4.78 18.13
C GLU A 163 1.97 -3.43 17.60
N ASN A 164 3.09 -3.45 16.89
CA ASN A 164 3.69 -2.30 16.24
C ASN A 164 3.14 -2.09 14.82
N SER A 165 2.55 -3.12 14.23
CA SER A 165 1.97 -3.07 12.90
C SER A 165 0.64 -2.31 12.88
N ARG A 166 0.45 -1.50 11.83
CA ARG A 166 -0.84 -0.89 11.50
C ARG A 166 -1.20 -1.17 10.04
N ILE A 167 -2.48 -1.09 9.73
CA ILE A 167 -2.96 -1.12 8.35
C ILE A 167 -2.59 0.21 7.68
N TRP A 168 -1.79 0.14 6.62
CA TRP A 168 -1.27 1.28 5.86
C TRP A 168 -1.71 1.23 4.38
N PRO A 169 -1.86 2.39 3.72
CA PRO A 169 -2.13 2.47 2.29
C PRO A 169 -0.83 2.49 1.48
N PHE A 170 -0.82 1.75 0.38
CA PHE A 170 0.29 1.64 -0.55
C PHE A 170 -0.19 1.89 -1.99
N LYS A 171 0.66 2.54 -2.78
CA LYS A 171 0.59 2.42 -4.24
C LYS A 171 1.29 1.12 -4.61
N GLN A 172 0.56 0.19 -5.20
CA GLN A 172 1.14 -0.97 -5.88
C GLN A 172 1.46 -0.60 -7.35
N MET A 173 2.58 -1.06 -7.87
CA MET A 173 2.91 -1.04 -9.30
C MET A 173 3.15 -2.47 -9.74
N HIS A 174 2.50 -2.86 -10.82
CA HIS A 174 2.73 -4.12 -11.49
C HIS A 174 3.64 -3.90 -12.70
N THR A 175 4.65 -4.73 -12.90
CA THR A 175 5.62 -4.57 -14.00
C THR A 175 6.08 -5.93 -14.52
N PHE A 176 6.16 -6.08 -15.85
CA PHE A 176 6.97 -7.13 -16.47
C PHE A 176 8.31 -6.53 -16.84
N GLN A 177 9.40 -7.03 -16.28
CA GLN A 177 10.75 -6.53 -16.53
C GLN A 177 11.71 -7.66 -16.88
N PRO A 178 12.78 -7.38 -17.65
CA PRO A 178 13.74 -8.41 -18.00
C PRO A 178 14.48 -8.91 -16.76
N TYR A 179 14.90 -10.17 -16.82
CA TYR A 179 15.77 -10.83 -15.85
C TYR A 179 16.76 -11.76 -16.56
N ASP A 180 17.81 -12.17 -15.87
CA ASP A 180 18.79 -13.12 -16.38
C ASP A 180 18.24 -14.54 -16.20
N LYS A 181 17.92 -15.18 -17.32
CA LYS A 181 17.28 -16.50 -17.34
C LYS A 181 18.19 -17.62 -16.83
N GLY A 182 19.50 -17.51 -17.06
CA GLY A 182 20.46 -18.54 -16.63
C GLY A 182 20.86 -18.40 -15.16
N ASN A 183 20.90 -17.17 -14.63
CA ASN A 183 21.28 -16.91 -13.23
C ASN A 183 20.09 -16.77 -12.28
N ASN A 184 18.88 -16.60 -12.81
CA ASN A 184 17.65 -16.29 -12.08
C ASN A 184 17.79 -15.08 -11.14
N THR A 185 18.35 -14.00 -11.67
CA THR A 185 18.52 -12.72 -10.98
C THR A 185 17.93 -11.59 -11.80
N LEU A 186 17.60 -10.47 -11.16
CA LEU A 186 17.28 -9.24 -11.90
C LEU A 186 18.51 -8.78 -12.70
N VAL A 187 18.29 -7.86 -13.65
CA VAL A 187 19.36 -7.34 -14.51
C VAL A 187 19.43 -5.82 -14.48
N TYR A 188 20.64 -5.30 -14.65
CA TYR A 188 20.86 -3.91 -15.01
C TYR A 188 20.96 -3.77 -16.52
N MET A 189 20.31 -2.74 -17.04
CA MET A 189 20.35 -2.39 -18.46
C MET A 189 21.06 -1.07 -18.68
N HIS A 190 21.92 -1.03 -19.70
CA HIS A 190 22.38 0.23 -20.27
C HIS A 190 21.25 0.84 -21.11
N LEU A 191 20.45 1.71 -20.51
CA LEU A 191 19.27 2.27 -21.18
C LEU A 191 19.59 3.47 -22.08
N TRP A 192 20.56 4.31 -21.70
CA TRP A 192 20.81 5.61 -22.32
C TRP A 192 22.29 5.83 -22.60
N GLY A 193 22.60 6.27 -23.83
CA GLY A 193 23.93 6.59 -24.32
C GLY A 193 23.89 6.76 -25.84
N ASP A 194 24.85 7.50 -26.40
CA ASP A 194 25.05 7.60 -27.85
C ASP A 194 26.02 6.50 -28.31
N ASP A 195 25.61 5.25 -28.09
CA ASP A 195 26.38 4.07 -28.42
C ASP A 195 25.44 2.93 -28.81
N LYS A 196 25.99 1.94 -29.52
CA LYS A 196 25.22 0.80 -30.02
C LYS A 196 24.71 -0.14 -28.93
N ASP A 197 25.20 -0.01 -27.70
CA ASP A 197 24.89 -0.89 -26.57
C ASP A 197 23.72 -0.33 -25.73
N ALA A 198 23.33 0.93 -25.92
CA ALA A 198 22.18 1.54 -25.25
C ALA A 198 20.85 0.98 -25.78
N TYR A 199 19.92 0.63 -24.88
CA TYR A 199 18.60 0.15 -25.30
C TYR A 199 17.79 1.23 -26.03
N TRP A 200 17.81 2.48 -25.55
CA TRP A 200 17.06 3.57 -26.18
C TRP A 200 17.72 3.97 -27.49
N GLY A 201 17.07 3.63 -28.61
CA GLY A 201 17.55 3.87 -29.97
C GLY A 201 17.92 2.59 -30.71
N ASN A 202 18.47 1.58 -30.02
CA ASN A 202 18.87 0.31 -30.63
C ASN A 202 17.89 -0.85 -30.39
N TYR A 203 17.08 -0.78 -29.34
CA TYR A 203 16.01 -1.74 -29.00
C TYR A 203 16.46 -3.21 -28.81
N ASP A 204 17.73 -3.44 -28.50
CA ASP A 204 18.31 -4.76 -28.26
C ASP A 204 18.51 -4.99 -26.74
N PHE A 205 17.63 -5.80 -26.14
CA PHE A 205 17.67 -6.11 -24.72
C PHE A 205 18.95 -6.87 -24.33
N GLY A 206 19.31 -7.92 -25.07
CA GLY A 206 20.45 -8.77 -24.72
C GLY A 206 21.76 -7.98 -24.70
N ARG A 207 21.93 -7.07 -25.65
CA ARG A 207 23.08 -6.16 -25.71
C ARG A 207 23.08 -5.15 -24.56
N ALA A 208 21.94 -4.51 -24.31
CA ALA A 208 21.81 -3.53 -23.22
C ALA A 208 22.01 -4.14 -21.84
N ILE A 209 21.51 -5.37 -21.61
CA ILE A 209 21.73 -6.14 -20.39
C ILE A 209 23.21 -6.49 -20.26
N LYS A 210 23.83 -7.05 -21.30
CA LYS A 210 25.25 -7.39 -21.28
C LYS A 210 26.13 -6.20 -20.93
N ALA A 211 25.87 -5.03 -21.52
CA ALA A 211 26.60 -3.81 -21.22
C ALA A 211 26.34 -3.31 -19.79
N GLY A 212 25.07 -3.29 -19.34
CA GLY A 212 24.69 -2.87 -18.00
C GLY A 212 25.30 -3.75 -16.90
N MET A 213 25.24 -5.07 -17.06
CA MET A 213 25.81 -6.03 -16.11
C MET A 213 27.34 -5.94 -16.09
N LYS A 214 28.00 -5.90 -17.26
CA LYS A 214 29.46 -5.75 -17.36
C LYS A 214 29.96 -4.48 -16.68
N LYS A 215 29.28 -3.34 -16.88
CA LYS A 215 29.64 -2.05 -16.27
C LYS A 215 29.62 -2.12 -14.73
N ASN A 216 28.79 -2.98 -14.16
CA ASN A 216 28.66 -3.17 -12.71
C ASN A 216 29.41 -4.41 -12.18
N ASN A 217 30.28 -5.03 -13.00
CA ASN A 217 31.02 -6.25 -12.66
C ASN A 217 30.11 -7.43 -12.23
N LEU A 218 28.92 -7.54 -12.83
CA LEU A 218 27.97 -8.61 -12.55
C LEU A 218 27.99 -9.66 -13.67
N PRO A 219 27.80 -10.95 -13.35
CA PRO A 219 27.67 -11.99 -14.36
C PRO A 219 26.38 -11.81 -15.16
N TYR A 220 26.43 -12.16 -16.45
CA TYR A 220 25.25 -12.29 -17.29
C TYR A 220 25.36 -13.62 -18.04
N SER A 221 24.32 -14.45 -17.97
CA SER A 221 24.33 -15.78 -18.61
C SER A 221 24.38 -15.71 -20.14
N GLY A 222 24.00 -14.57 -20.72
CA GLY A 222 23.82 -14.40 -22.16
C GLY A 222 22.35 -14.50 -22.58
N GLU A 223 21.48 -15.05 -21.71
CA GLU A 223 20.06 -15.22 -21.96
C GLU A 223 19.23 -14.37 -20.99
N TYR A 224 18.16 -13.78 -21.52
CA TYR A 224 17.17 -13.07 -20.72
C TYR A 224 15.77 -13.55 -21.06
N ASP A 225 14.88 -13.36 -20.10
CA ASP A 225 13.43 -13.49 -20.29
C ASP A 225 12.77 -12.39 -19.43
N PHE A 226 11.45 -12.39 -19.33
CA PHE A 226 10.70 -11.41 -18.55
C PHE A 226 10.02 -12.07 -17.36
N VAL A 227 10.01 -11.37 -16.23
CA VAL A 227 9.36 -11.82 -15.01
C VAL A 227 8.37 -10.79 -14.52
N GLU A 228 7.27 -11.28 -13.94
CA GLU A 228 6.27 -10.45 -13.29
C GLU A 228 6.82 -9.93 -11.97
N THR A 229 6.60 -8.64 -11.70
CA THR A 229 7.08 -8.00 -10.48
C THR A 229 6.07 -7.03 -9.91
N TYR A 230 6.10 -6.90 -8.58
CA TYR A 230 5.37 -5.88 -7.85
C TYR A 230 6.32 -4.93 -7.14
N SER A 231 5.84 -3.72 -6.90
CA SER A 231 6.53 -2.73 -6.08
C SER A 231 5.50 -1.95 -5.29
N TYR A 232 5.79 -1.70 -4.02
CA TYR A 232 4.87 -1.02 -3.10
C TYR A 232 5.51 0.27 -2.58
N TRP A 233 4.76 1.36 -2.61
CA TRP A 233 5.19 2.62 -2.00
C TRP A 233 4.15 3.08 -0.97
N PRO A 234 4.56 3.30 0.29
CA PRO A 234 3.65 3.83 1.30
C PRO A 234 3.15 5.21 0.88
N ILE A 235 1.85 5.44 1.10
CA ILE A 235 1.19 6.68 0.70
C ILE A 235 1.05 7.59 1.92
N THR A 236 1.77 8.71 1.88
CA THR A 236 1.89 9.66 3.00
C THR A 236 1.42 11.07 2.67
N HIS A 237 1.00 11.31 1.42
CA HIS A 237 0.62 12.63 0.92
C HIS A 237 -0.78 12.60 0.31
N MET A 238 -1.30 13.78 -0.03
CA MET A 238 -2.69 13.95 -0.45
C MET A 238 -3.67 13.52 0.65
N VAL A 239 -3.43 13.94 1.89
CA VAL A 239 -4.43 13.90 2.96
C VAL A 239 -5.66 14.68 2.49
N ALA A 240 -6.83 14.06 2.50
CA ALA A 240 -8.09 14.65 2.10
C ALA A 240 -8.67 15.55 3.23
N PRO A 241 -9.57 16.48 2.89
CA PRO A 241 -10.42 17.13 3.88
C PRO A 241 -11.10 16.09 4.79
N LYS A 242 -11.38 16.45 6.04
CA LYS A 242 -11.91 15.52 7.05
C LYS A 242 -13.27 14.92 6.66
N GLU A 243 -14.07 15.67 5.92
CA GLU A 243 -15.37 15.26 5.38
C GLU A 243 -15.26 14.18 4.31
N ASP A 244 -14.10 14.02 3.68
CA ASP A 244 -13.80 13.01 2.66
C ASP A 244 -13.00 11.83 3.25
N ALA A 245 -12.76 11.80 4.56
CA ALA A 245 -12.12 10.67 5.21
C ALA A 245 -13.02 9.43 5.15
N LEU A 246 -12.42 8.24 5.10
CA LEU A 246 -13.17 6.99 4.98
C LEU A 246 -14.21 6.83 6.09
N SER A 247 -15.43 6.45 5.71
CA SER A 247 -16.49 6.10 6.65
C SER A 247 -16.37 4.66 7.16
N CYS A 248 -17.14 4.33 8.21
CA CYS A 248 -17.10 3.01 8.83
C CYS A 248 -17.43 1.88 7.83
N ASP A 249 -18.48 2.06 7.03
CA ASP A 249 -18.98 1.07 6.08
C ASP A 249 -18.00 0.81 4.93
N GLU A 250 -17.20 1.80 4.53
CA GLU A 250 -16.18 1.59 3.50
C GLU A 250 -15.16 0.52 3.90
N CYS A 251 -14.83 0.39 5.18
CA CYS A 251 -13.90 -0.64 5.68
C CYS A 251 -14.61 -1.89 6.17
N HIS A 252 -15.72 -1.74 6.90
CA HIS A 252 -16.40 -2.83 7.60
C HIS A 252 -17.39 -3.62 6.71
N ALA A 253 -17.73 -3.12 5.53
CA ALA A 253 -18.51 -3.90 4.56
C ALA A 253 -17.75 -5.15 4.09
N ARG A 254 -18.51 -6.17 3.66
CA ARG A 254 -17.98 -7.43 3.11
C ARG A 254 -16.97 -7.20 1.98
N GLU A 255 -17.36 -6.37 1.03
CA GLU A 255 -16.53 -5.95 -0.11
C GLU A 255 -15.89 -4.58 0.12
N GLY A 256 -15.58 -4.25 1.38
CA GLY A 256 -14.95 -2.99 1.77
C GLY A 256 -13.45 -2.91 1.44
N ARG A 257 -12.81 -1.79 1.82
CA ARG A 257 -11.39 -1.49 1.61
C ARG A 257 -10.45 -2.58 2.14
N LEU A 258 -10.83 -3.23 3.23
CA LEU A 258 -9.98 -4.19 3.94
C LEU A 258 -10.26 -5.64 3.55
N LYS A 259 -11.04 -5.89 2.48
CA LYS A 259 -11.57 -7.21 2.12
C LYS A 259 -10.52 -8.28 1.76
N ASP A 260 -9.29 -7.88 1.48
CA ASP A 260 -8.18 -8.80 1.17
C ASP A 260 -7.23 -8.99 2.37
N LEU A 261 -7.48 -8.29 3.48
CA LEU A 261 -6.69 -8.46 4.70
C LEU A 261 -7.24 -9.58 5.57
N GLU A 262 -6.32 -10.33 6.17
CA GLU A 262 -6.58 -11.54 6.93
C GLU A 262 -5.87 -11.51 8.30
N GLY A 263 -6.11 -12.52 9.14
CA GLY A 263 -5.43 -12.67 10.43
C GLY A 263 -6.02 -11.88 11.61
N PHE A 264 -7.17 -11.21 11.42
CA PHE A 264 -7.88 -10.49 12.48
C PHE A 264 -9.40 -10.54 12.30
N TYR A 265 -10.11 -10.26 13.39
CA TYR A 265 -11.57 -10.11 13.37
C TYR A 265 -11.94 -8.66 13.03
N LEU A 266 -12.76 -8.49 11.99
CA LEU A 266 -13.32 -7.21 11.57
C LEU A 266 -14.85 -7.24 11.73
N PRO A 267 -15.44 -6.48 12.68
CA PRO A 267 -16.88 -6.43 12.87
C PRO A 267 -17.62 -6.08 11.57
N GLY A 268 -18.75 -6.73 11.30
CA GLY A 268 -19.61 -6.41 10.14
C GLY A 268 -19.19 -7.03 8.79
N ARG A 269 -17.93 -7.44 8.63
CA ARG A 269 -17.45 -8.10 7.40
C ARG A 269 -17.99 -9.52 7.23
N GLY A 270 -18.51 -10.14 8.30
CA GLY A 270 -19.05 -11.49 8.25
C GLY A 270 -17.98 -12.57 8.03
N ALA A 271 -18.42 -13.81 7.79
CA ALA A 271 -17.73 -15.10 7.99
C ALA A 271 -16.47 -15.40 7.13
N GLY A 272 -15.56 -14.43 6.95
CA GLY A 272 -14.36 -14.61 6.12
C GLY A 272 -13.24 -15.44 6.73
N TYR A 273 -13.12 -15.51 8.06
CA TYR A 273 -12.05 -16.28 8.72
C TYR A 273 -12.51 -16.85 10.07
N GLY A 274 -12.56 -18.19 10.17
CA GLY A 274 -12.77 -18.92 11.43
C GLY A 274 -14.09 -18.66 12.15
N ILE A 275 -14.01 -18.47 13.48
CA ILE A 275 -15.16 -18.34 14.39
C ILE A 275 -15.87 -16.96 14.32
N GLY A 276 -15.52 -16.07 13.39
CA GLY A 276 -16.00 -14.68 13.36
C GLY A 276 -17.53 -14.52 13.41
N ARG A 277 -18.27 -15.34 12.66
CA ARG A 277 -19.75 -15.36 12.72
C ARG A 277 -20.28 -15.79 14.08
N TRP A 278 -19.62 -16.74 14.73
CA TRP A 278 -20.00 -17.16 16.09
C TRP A 278 -19.67 -16.07 17.11
N LEU A 279 -18.57 -15.34 16.94
CA LEU A 279 -18.24 -14.19 17.78
C LEU A 279 -19.28 -13.07 17.63
N ASP A 280 -19.73 -12.77 16.40
CA ASP A 280 -20.83 -11.82 16.16
C ASP A 280 -22.10 -12.24 16.91
N ILE A 281 -22.49 -13.52 16.76
CA ILE A 281 -23.70 -14.08 17.38
C ILE A 281 -23.57 -14.08 18.90
N ILE A 282 -22.46 -14.57 19.45
CA ILE A 282 -22.21 -14.59 20.90
C ILE A 282 -22.23 -13.17 21.45
N GLY A 283 -21.60 -12.21 20.76
CA GLY A 283 -21.63 -10.80 21.13
C GLY A 283 -23.05 -10.26 21.20
N LEU A 284 -23.87 -10.51 20.17
CA LEU A 284 -25.27 -10.11 20.15
C LEU A 284 -26.10 -10.79 21.25
N LEU A 285 -25.87 -12.08 21.52
CA LEU A 285 -26.54 -12.82 22.57
C LEU A 285 -26.17 -12.28 23.96
N VAL A 286 -24.91 -11.92 24.20
CA VAL A 286 -24.46 -11.30 25.46
C VAL A 286 -25.12 -9.94 25.66
N VAL A 287 -25.20 -9.11 24.60
CA VAL A 287 -25.89 -7.81 24.66
C VAL A 287 -27.38 -7.99 24.97
N ALA A 288 -28.05 -8.89 24.23
CA ALA A 288 -29.46 -9.19 24.46
C ALA A 288 -29.71 -9.74 25.88
N GLY A 289 -28.88 -10.69 26.31
CA GLY A 289 -28.96 -11.27 27.66
C GLY A 289 -28.76 -10.22 28.76
N THR A 290 -27.82 -9.29 28.57
CA THR A 290 -27.60 -8.17 29.50
C THR A 290 -28.81 -7.25 29.56
N LEU A 291 -29.39 -6.90 28.41
CA LEU A 291 -30.60 -6.08 28.34
C LEU A 291 -31.77 -6.75 29.06
N PHE A 292 -32.03 -8.04 28.80
CA PHE A 292 -33.08 -8.79 29.47
C PHE A 292 -32.83 -8.92 30.97
N GLY A 293 -31.57 -9.09 31.40
CA GLY A 293 -31.20 -9.09 32.82
C GLY A 293 -31.52 -7.77 33.51
N VAL A 294 -31.18 -6.63 32.90
CA VAL A 294 -31.47 -5.29 33.45
C VAL A 294 -32.97 -5.01 33.48
N LEU A 295 -33.69 -5.32 32.41
CA LEU A 295 -35.15 -5.15 32.34
C LEU A 295 -35.86 -6.05 33.35
N GLY A 296 -35.44 -7.32 33.46
CA GLY A 296 -35.97 -8.26 34.43
C GLY A 296 -35.73 -7.80 35.87
N HIS A 297 -34.51 -7.34 36.19
CA HIS A 297 -34.20 -6.76 37.50
C HIS A 297 -35.04 -5.50 37.80
N GLY A 298 -35.21 -4.63 36.80
CA GLY A 298 -36.09 -3.46 36.88
C GLY A 298 -37.55 -3.82 37.16
N LEU A 299 -38.07 -4.84 36.47
CA LEU A 299 -39.44 -5.34 36.65
C LEU A 299 -39.64 -5.96 38.03
N ILE A 300 -38.69 -6.78 38.51
CA ILE A 300 -38.72 -7.37 39.86
C ILE A 300 -38.77 -6.25 40.90
N ARG A 301 -37.92 -5.23 40.78
CA ARG A 301 -37.95 -4.05 41.68
C ARG A 301 -39.29 -3.34 41.65
N PHE A 302 -39.86 -3.14 40.46
CA PHE A 302 -41.15 -2.47 40.30
C PHE A 302 -42.29 -3.24 40.97
N VAL A 303 -42.38 -4.56 40.72
CA VAL A 303 -43.43 -5.42 41.30
C VAL A 303 -43.31 -5.49 42.82
N LEU A 304 -42.10 -5.70 43.36
CA LEU A 304 -41.87 -5.79 44.81
C LEU A 304 -42.16 -4.47 45.54
N ASN A 305 -41.88 -3.31 44.92
CA ASN A 305 -42.26 -2.02 45.51
C ASN A 305 -43.77 -1.77 45.47
N ARG A 306 -44.48 -2.29 44.46
CA ARG A 306 -45.94 -2.15 44.36
C ARG A 306 -46.67 -3.07 45.34
N ALA A 307 -46.09 -4.22 45.66
CA ALA A 307 -46.59 -5.16 46.67
C ALA A 307 -46.31 -4.73 48.13
N ARG A 308 -45.46 -3.70 48.32
CA ARG A 308 -45.16 -3.10 49.64
C ARG A 308 -46.01 -1.86 49.97
N LYS A 309 -46.80 -1.37 49.01
CA LYS A 309 -47.86 -0.37 49.25
C LYS A 309 -49.18 -1.07 49.45
#